data_AF-A0A9R1XLZ2-F1
#
_entry.id   AF-A0A9R1XLZ2-F1
#
_cell.length_a   1.000
_cell.length_b   1.000
_cell.length_c   1.000
_cell.angle_alpha   90.00
_cell.angle_beta   90.00
_cell.angle_gamma   90.00
#
_symmetry.space_group_name_H-M   'P 1'
#
loop_
_entity.id
_entity.type
_entity.pdbx_description
1 polymer ?
#
loop_
_entity_poly.entity_id
_entity_poly.type
_entity_poly.pdbx_seq_one_letter_code
_entity_poly.pdbx_strand_id
1 'polypeptide(L)'
;MSKVKVVGMEFLGTDLAFPSLEILEFDSMSGWEEWSTKSGAFPCLQELCIEDCPNLVRVSLEALPSLRVLKLRKCGHGVLKSLVDIALSITKLEIDDISGLTDEVWRGMIGCLGAVEEIKISECNEIRYLWESEAEASKLLMNLKMLELRKCENLVSLGEKDKEDNCGSSLTSFSWLGVWNFK
;
A
#
# COMPACT_ATOMS: atom_id res chain seq x y z
N MET A 1 -15.23 4.14 15.75
CA MET A 1 -16.63 4.35 15.28
C MET A 1 -17.21 3.06 14.74
N SER A 2 -18.10 2.37 15.47
CA SER A 2 -18.61 1.04 15.06
C SER A 2 -19.90 1.04 14.23
N LYS A 3 -20.54 2.22 14.03
CA LYS A 3 -21.84 2.32 13.33
C LYS A 3 -21.74 2.87 11.90
N VAL A 4 -20.64 3.56 11.56
CA VAL A 4 -20.47 4.15 10.23
C VAL A 4 -20.06 3.03 9.28
N LYS A 5 -20.96 2.65 8.37
CA LYS A 5 -20.72 1.59 7.37
C LYS A 5 -20.22 2.09 6.04
N VAL A 6 -20.66 3.27 5.65
CA VAL A 6 -20.27 3.89 4.38
C VAL A 6 -19.82 5.30 4.70
N VAL A 7 -18.64 5.64 4.22
CA VAL A 7 -18.19 7.04 4.15
C VAL A 7 -18.43 7.47 2.72
N GLY A 8 -19.56 8.13 2.53
CA GLY A 8 -20.03 8.64 1.24
C GLY A 8 -20.25 10.16 1.27
N MET A 9 -20.59 10.71 0.12
CA MET A 9 -20.79 12.15 -0.14
C MET A 9 -21.96 12.79 0.61
N GLU A 10 -22.61 12.10 1.55
CA GLU A 10 -23.74 12.61 2.34
C GLU A 10 -23.36 13.85 3.19
N PHE A 11 -22.05 14.11 3.31
CA PHE A 11 -21.47 15.25 4.03
C PHE A 11 -20.90 16.36 3.14
N LEU A 12 -20.79 16.16 1.81
CA LEU A 12 -19.98 17.00 0.92
C LEU A 12 -20.85 17.64 -0.18
N GLY A 13 -21.27 18.88 0.04
CA GLY A 13 -22.25 19.60 -0.78
C GLY A 13 -21.79 20.10 -2.16
N THR A 14 -20.56 19.80 -2.62
CA THR A 14 -20.03 20.30 -3.91
C THR A 14 -19.01 19.32 -4.55
N ASP A 15 -18.72 19.53 -5.84
CA ASP A 15 -17.79 18.71 -6.65
C ASP A 15 -16.30 18.87 -6.26
N LEU A 16 -15.96 19.78 -5.34
CA LEU A 16 -14.61 19.99 -4.80
C LEU A 16 -14.69 20.11 -3.28
N ALA A 17 -14.90 18.97 -2.64
CA ALA A 17 -15.26 18.92 -1.23
C ALA A 17 -14.16 19.44 -0.29
N PHE A 18 -12.87 19.31 -0.66
CA PHE A 18 -11.74 19.74 0.17
C PHE A 18 -10.54 20.19 -0.66
N PRO A 19 -10.57 21.41 -1.24
CA PRO A 19 -9.58 21.85 -2.22
C PRO A 19 -8.17 22.09 -1.65
N SER A 20 -7.99 22.13 -0.33
CA SER A 20 -6.70 22.39 0.33
C SER A 20 -6.31 21.31 1.33
N LEU A 21 -7.04 20.20 1.39
CA LEU A 21 -6.73 19.11 2.32
C LEU A 21 -5.51 18.33 1.80
N GLU A 22 -4.44 18.32 2.59
CA GLU A 22 -3.17 17.66 2.24
C GLU A 22 -2.99 16.33 2.96
N ILE A 23 -3.59 16.16 4.14
CA ILE A 23 -3.49 14.95 4.95
C ILE A 23 -4.91 14.52 5.32
N LEU A 24 -5.23 13.25 5.08
CA LEU A 24 -6.50 12.63 5.45
C LEU A 24 -6.22 11.36 6.23
N GLU A 25 -6.84 11.25 7.41
CA GLU A 25 -6.67 10.14 8.31
C GLU A 25 -8.03 9.58 8.73
N PHE A 26 -8.16 8.25 8.66
CA PHE A 26 -9.27 7.49 9.20
C PHE A 26 -8.73 6.49 10.22
N ASP A 27 -9.23 6.54 11.44
CA ASP A 27 -8.77 5.70 12.54
C ASP A 27 -9.95 5.01 13.23
N SER A 28 -9.78 3.72 13.54
CA SER A 28 -10.64 2.94 14.41
C SER A 28 -12.10 2.90 13.92
N MET A 29 -12.30 2.87 12.61
CA MET A 29 -13.61 2.82 11.96
C MET A 29 -14.02 1.38 11.66
N SER A 30 -14.12 0.55 12.69
CA SER A 30 -14.42 -0.88 12.54
C SER A 30 -15.77 -1.22 11.90
N GLY A 31 -16.72 -0.29 11.83
CA GLY A 31 -17.98 -0.50 11.10
C GLY A 31 -17.88 -0.26 9.59
N TRP A 32 -16.81 0.36 9.12
CA TRP A 32 -16.70 0.94 7.78
C TRP A 32 -16.38 -0.12 6.73
N GLU A 33 -17.21 -0.21 5.70
CA GLU A 33 -17.18 -1.26 4.67
C GLU A 33 -16.83 -0.70 3.28
N GLU A 34 -17.31 0.51 2.96
CA GLU A 34 -17.12 1.13 1.65
C GLU A 34 -16.77 2.63 1.76
N TRP A 35 -15.73 3.05 1.04
CA TRP A 35 -15.38 4.44 0.80
C TRP A 35 -15.67 4.81 -0.65
N SER A 36 -16.54 5.80 -0.88
CA SER A 36 -16.81 6.30 -2.23
C SER A 36 -16.87 7.82 -2.25
N THR A 37 -16.24 8.44 -3.25
CA THR A 37 -16.27 9.90 -3.46
C THR A 37 -16.43 10.23 -4.94
N LYS A 38 -16.96 11.42 -5.26
CA LYS A 38 -16.97 11.94 -6.64
C LYS A 38 -15.57 12.42 -7.06
N SER A 39 -15.34 12.48 -8.37
CA SER A 39 -14.16 13.11 -8.99
C SER A 39 -13.71 14.37 -8.28
N GLY A 40 -12.40 14.50 -8.06
CA GLY A 40 -11.81 15.79 -7.68
C GLY A 40 -12.04 16.26 -6.25
N ALA A 41 -12.62 15.44 -5.35
CA ALA A 41 -12.85 15.84 -3.96
C ALA A 41 -11.57 16.23 -3.19
N PHE A 42 -10.42 15.66 -3.59
CA PHE A 42 -9.14 15.74 -2.88
C PHE A 42 -7.97 16.11 -3.81
N PRO A 43 -8.00 17.29 -4.46
CA PRO A 43 -7.01 17.62 -5.48
C PRO A 43 -5.60 17.82 -4.90
N CYS A 44 -5.50 18.20 -3.62
CA CYS A 44 -4.24 18.50 -2.95
C CYS A 44 -3.82 17.43 -1.92
N LEU A 45 -4.51 16.28 -1.85
CA LEU A 45 -4.19 15.27 -0.86
C LEU A 45 -2.85 14.61 -1.17
N GLN A 46 -1.90 14.72 -0.23
CA GLN A 46 -0.53 14.24 -0.32
C GLN A 46 -0.29 13.01 0.53
N GLU A 47 -0.97 12.90 1.68
CA GLU A 47 -0.88 11.76 2.59
C GLU A 47 -2.26 11.22 2.96
N LEU A 48 -2.41 9.90 2.84
CA LEU A 48 -3.59 9.16 3.26
C LEU A 48 -3.18 8.10 4.29
N CYS A 49 -3.78 8.16 5.46
CA CYS A 49 -3.62 7.19 6.54
C CYS A 49 -4.96 6.48 6.82
N ILE A 50 -4.98 5.15 6.81
CA ILE A 50 -6.12 4.36 7.26
C ILE A 50 -5.62 3.34 8.29
N GLU A 51 -6.10 3.49 9.52
CA GLU A 51 -5.72 2.66 10.67
C GLU A 51 -6.94 2.01 11.31
N ASP A 52 -6.81 0.73 11.66
CA ASP A 52 -7.83 -0.04 12.40
C ASP A 52 -9.23 0.03 11.76
N CYS A 53 -9.25 -0.17 10.44
CA CYS A 53 -10.46 -0.22 9.61
C CYS A 53 -10.61 -1.61 8.94
N PRO A 54 -10.76 -2.69 9.72
CA PRO A 54 -10.65 -4.07 9.22
C PRO A 54 -11.76 -4.49 8.24
N ASN A 55 -12.92 -3.83 8.28
CA ASN A 55 -14.06 -4.16 7.44
C ASN A 55 -14.09 -3.40 6.12
N LEU A 56 -13.20 -2.42 5.92
CA LEU A 56 -13.14 -1.65 4.68
C LEU A 56 -12.59 -2.59 3.61
N VAL A 57 -13.34 -2.78 2.53
CA VAL A 57 -12.95 -3.70 1.45
C VAL A 57 -13.06 -3.06 0.07
N ARG A 58 -13.80 -1.95 -0.04
CA ARG A 58 -14.04 -1.26 -1.31
C ARG A 58 -13.73 0.21 -1.17
N VAL A 59 -12.82 0.69 -2.02
CA VAL A 59 -12.53 2.11 -2.20
C VAL A 59 -12.84 2.44 -3.66
N SER A 60 -13.86 3.28 -3.86
CA SER A 60 -14.36 3.74 -5.17
C SER A 60 -14.16 5.25 -5.25
N LEU A 61 -12.90 5.66 -5.37
CA LEU A 61 -12.51 7.05 -5.62
C LEU A 61 -12.01 7.15 -7.06
N GLU A 62 -12.08 8.35 -7.61
CA GLU A 62 -11.28 8.67 -8.79
C GLU A 62 -9.82 8.91 -8.39
N ALA A 63 -8.97 9.17 -9.40
CA ALA A 63 -7.53 9.38 -9.22
C ALA A 63 -7.24 10.40 -8.09
N LEU A 64 -6.24 10.08 -7.27
CA LEU A 64 -5.69 10.98 -6.24
C LEU A 64 -4.37 11.56 -6.77
N PRO A 65 -4.40 12.61 -7.60
CA PRO A 65 -3.25 13.01 -8.42
C PRO A 65 -2.03 13.44 -7.58
N SER A 66 -2.30 14.05 -6.42
CA SER A 66 -1.29 14.60 -5.53
C SER A 66 -0.80 13.61 -4.47
N LEU A 67 -1.39 12.40 -4.39
CA LEU A 67 -1.06 11.46 -3.32
C LEU A 67 0.38 10.97 -3.50
N ARG A 68 1.16 11.04 -2.42
CA ARG A 68 2.57 10.61 -2.38
C ARG A 68 2.82 9.56 -1.31
N VAL A 69 2.11 9.67 -0.18
CA VAL A 69 2.30 8.80 0.97
C VAL A 69 1.00 8.06 1.25
N LEU A 70 1.07 6.73 1.22
CA LEU A 70 -0.03 5.85 1.61
C LEU A 70 0.39 5.03 2.83
N LYS A 71 -0.36 5.14 3.92
CA LYS A 71 -0.17 4.39 5.17
C LYS A 71 -1.42 3.57 5.47
N LEU A 72 -1.27 2.25 5.57
CA LEU A 72 -2.36 1.34 5.95
C LEU A 72 -1.92 0.49 7.13
N ARG A 73 -2.73 0.48 8.19
CA ARG A 73 -2.44 -0.27 9.41
C ARG A 73 -3.66 -1.05 9.88
N LYS A 74 -3.52 -2.34 10.21
CA LYS A 74 -4.61 -3.17 10.74
C LYS A 74 -5.86 -3.15 9.84
N CYS A 75 -5.64 -3.36 8.54
CA CYS A 75 -6.67 -3.33 7.51
C CYS A 75 -6.71 -4.65 6.72
N GLY A 76 -7.73 -4.81 5.87
CA GLY A 76 -7.76 -5.89 4.89
C GLY A 76 -7.00 -5.55 3.61
N HIS A 77 -6.42 -6.54 2.95
CA HIS A 77 -5.72 -6.38 1.65
C HIS A 77 -6.62 -5.77 0.54
N GLY A 78 -7.95 -5.87 0.66
CA GLY A 78 -8.89 -5.27 -0.28
C GLY A 78 -8.76 -3.74 -0.37
N VAL A 79 -8.47 -3.08 0.76
CA VAL A 79 -8.21 -1.63 0.80
C VAL A 79 -6.92 -1.30 0.07
N LEU A 80 -5.85 -2.04 0.39
CA LEU A 80 -4.54 -1.86 -0.22
C LEU A 80 -4.64 -1.99 -1.75
N LYS A 81 -5.28 -3.05 -2.23
CA LYS A 81 -5.53 -3.27 -3.66
C LYS A 81 -6.27 -2.08 -4.29
N SER A 82 -7.40 -1.69 -3.70
CA SER A 82 -8.22 -0.59 -4.24
C SER A 82 -7.46 0.74 -4.31
N LEU A 83 -6.62 1.03 -3.31
CA LEU A 83 -5.88 2.28 -3.24
C LEU A 83 -4.67 2.30 -4.18
N VAL A 84 -3.95 1.19 -4.32
CA VAL A 84 -2.82 1.08 -5.25
C VAL A 84 -3.30 1.25 -6.71
N ASP A 85 -4.46 0.70 -7.05
CA ASP A 85 -5.04 0.83 -8.40
C ASP A 85 -5.34 2.30 -8.79
N ILE A 86 -5.70 3.15 -7.81
CA ILE A 86 -6.08 4.56 -8.07
C ILE A 86 -4.94 5.56 -7.79
N ALA A 87 -3.92 5.16 -7.05
CA ALA A 87 -2.87 6.03 -6.54
C ALA A 87 -1.52 5.78 -7.24
N LEU A 88 -1.50 5.85 -8.57
CA LEU A 88 -0.32 5.55 -9.40
C LEU A 88 0.89 6.49 -9.20
N SER A 89 0.75 7.53 -8.37
CA SER A 89 1.78 8.53 -8.10
C SER A 89 2.39 8.43 -6.70
N ILE A 90 2.05 7.38 -5.92
CA ILE A 90 2.65 7.17 -4.61
C ILE A 90 4.15 6.92 -4.73
N THR A 91 4.91 7.60 -3.88
CA THR A 91 6.36 7.42 -3.75
C THR A 91 6.71 6.67 -2.47
N LYS A 92 5.79 6.61 -1.50
CA LYS A 92 5.97 5.92 -0.24
C LYS A 92 4.75 5.09 0.12
N LEU A 93 4.98 3.80 0.34
CA LEU A 93 3.99 2.84 0.81
C LEU A 93 4.43 2.29 2.17
N GLU A 94 3.60 2.48 3.18
CA GLU A 94 3.78 1.88 4.50
C GLU A 94 2.56 1.02 4.83
N ILE A 95 2.80 -0.26 5.03
CA ILE A 95 1.77 -1.22 5.42
C ILE A 95 2.17 -1.93 6.70
N ASP A 96 1.23 -2.03 7.63
CA ASP A 96 1.43 -2.69 8.92
C ASP A 96 0.23 -3.56 9.27
N ASP A 97 0.47 -4.83 9.61
CA ASP A 97 -0.58 -5.78 9.98
C ASP A 97 -1.76 -5.80 8.97
N ILE A 98 -1.44 -6.03 7.69
CA ILE A 98 -2.46 -6.17 6.64
C ILE A 98 -2.89 -7.63 6.52
N SER A 99 -4.15 -7.87 6.88
CA SER A 99 -4.76 -9.19 6.79
C SER A 99 -5.03 -9.64 5.35
N GLY A 100 -4.72 -10.90 5.05
CA GLY A 100 -4.81 -11.51 3.73
C GLY A 100 -3.69 -11.09 2.76
N LEU A 101 -2.61 -10.46 3.23
CA LEU A 101 -1.48 -10.08 2.38
C LEU A 101 -0.59 -11.29 2.08
N THR A 102 -1.03 -12.13 1.15
CA THR A 102 -0.26 -13.27 0.63
C THR A 102 0.65 -12.86 -0.53
N ASP A 103 1.61 -13.71 -0.89
CA ASP A 103 2.50 -13.51 -2.04
C ASP A 103 1.74 -13.30 -3.35
N GLU A 104 0.63 -14.00 -3.53
CA GLU A 104 -0.23 -13.88 -4.71
C GLU A 104 -0.90 -12.51 -4.79
N VAL A 105 -1.41 -12.02 -3.65
CA VAL A 105 -2.04 -10.71 -3.54
C VAL A 105 -1.02 -9.60 -3.76
N TRP A 106 0.14 -9.70 -3.11
CA TRP A 106 1.24 -8.74 -3.27
C TRP A 106 1.78 -8.71 -4.71
N ARG A 107 2.06 -9.86 -5.32
CA ARG A 107 2.50 -9.92 -6.73
C ARG A 107 1.48 -9.34 -7.69
N GLY A 108 0.19 -9.48 -7.40
CA GLY A 108 -0.89 -8.88 -8.18
C GLY A 108 -0.89 -7.34 -8.19
N MET A 109 -0.24 -6.68 -7.22
CA MET A 109 -0.23 -5.21 -7.10
C MET A 109 1.14 -4.56 -7.34
N ILE A 110 2.25 -5.28 -7.15
CA ILE A 110 3.60 -4.67 -7.28
C ILE A 110 3.87 -4.07 -8.66
N GLY A 111 3.20 -4.56 -9.71
CA GLY A 111 3.32 -3.99 -11.06
C GLY A 111 2.79 -2.55 -11.18
N CYS A 112 1.95 -2.11 -10.25
CA CYS A 112 1.44 -0.74 -10.17
C CYS A 112 2.34 0.19 -9.34
N LEU A 113 3.34 -0.35 -8.65
CA LEU A 113 4.20 0.38 -7.72
C LEU A 113 5.47 0.94 -8.38
N GLY A 114 5.49 1.09 -9.70
CA GLY A 114 6.69 1.53 -10.44
C GLY A 114 7.21 2.91 -10.07
N ALA A 115 6.39 3.79 -9.49
CA ALA A 115 6.78 5.10 -8.98
C ALA A 115 7.26 5.10 -7.51
N VAL A 116 7.06 3.99 -6.80
CA VAL A 116 7.36 3.90 -5.36
C VAL A 116 8.88 3.86 -5.15
N GLU A 117 9.34 4.73 -4.25
CA GLU A 117 10.73 4.84 -3.83
C GLU A 117 10.98 4.21 -2.46
N GLU A 118 9.96 4.17 -1.60
CA GLU A 118 10.04 3.62 -0.24
C GLU A 118 8.90 2.64 0.01
N ILE A 119 9.24 1.40 0.35
CA ILE A 119 8.28 0.38 0.82
C ILE A 119 8.66 -0.03 2.24
N LYS A 120 7.68 0.05 3.14
CA LYS A 120 7.78 -0.45 4.51
C LYS A 120 6.66 -1.45 4.77
N ILE A 121 7.02 -2.66 5.15
CA ILE A 121 6.08 -3.74 5.45
C ILE A 121 6.39 -4.21 6.87
N SER A 122 5.41 -4.10 7.75
CA SER A 122 5.53 -4.51 9.15
C SER A 122 4.41 -5.48 9.53
N GLU A 123 4.71 -6.48 10.35
CA GLU A 123 3.73 -7.39 10.97
C GLU A 123 2.77 -8.10 9.97
N CYS A 124 3.13 -8.13 8.68
CA CYS A 124 2.37 -8.80 7.63
C CYS A 124 2.80 -10.26 7.56
N ASN A 125 2.20 -11.09 8.40
CA ASN A 125 2.69 -12.44 8.65
C ASN A 125 2.27 -13.47 7.60
N GLU A 126 1.41 -13.14 6.63
CA GLU A 126 0.99 -14.09 5.59
C GLU A 126 1.93 -14.13 4.38
N ILE A 127 2.76 -13.10 4.21
CA ILE A 127 3.71 -12.98 3.10
C ILE A 127 4.97 -13.81 3.36
N ARG A 128 5.38 -14.56 2.34
CA ARG A 128 6.56 -15.44 2.31
C ARG A 128 7.62 -14.94 1.34
N TYR A 129 7.20 -14.32 0.22
CA TYR A 129 8.04 -13.79 -0.85
C TYR A 129 7.49 -12.46 -1.37
N LEU A 130 8.37 -11.51 -1.69
CA LEU A 130 7.96 -10.22 -2.26
C LEU A 130 7.92 -10.23 -3.80
N TRP A 131 8.70 -11.09 -4.44
CA TRP A 131 8.77 -11.21 -5.90
C TRP A 131 9.17 -12.62 -6.33
N GLU A 132 8.92 -12.98 -7.58
CA GLU A 132 9.34 -14.29 -8.10
C GLU A 132 10.86 -14.32 -8.32
N SER A 133 11.42 -13.21 -8.82
CA SER A 133 12.86 -13.07 -9.10
C SER A 133 13.33 -11.62 -9.01
N GLU A 134 14.62 -11.41 -8.78
CA GLU A 134 15.21 -10.06 -8.81
C GLU A 134 15.01 -9.34 -10.16
N ALA A 135 15.03 -10.10 -11.26
CA ALA A 135 14.81 -9.56 -12.60
C ALA A 135 13.38 -9.04 -12.80
N GLU A 136 12.39 -9.66 -12.15
CA GLU A 136 11.01 -9.16 -12.11
C GLU A 136 10.92 -7.92 -11.24
N ALA A 137 11.45 -7.98 -10.02
CA ALA A 137 11.44 -6.86 -9.09
C ALA A 137 12.10 -5.61 -9.68
N SER A 138 13.24 -5.76 -10.37
CA SER A 138 13.94 -4.66 -11.04
C SER A 138 13.10 -3.98 -12.13
N LYS A 139 12.14 -4.70 -12.73
CA LYS A 139 11.24 -4.16 -13.76
C LYS A 139 10.02 -3.49 -13.14
N LEU A 140 9.46 -4.07 -12.08
CA LEU A 140 8.20 -3.60 -11.47
C LEU A 140 8.43 -2.49 -10.43
N LEU A 141 9.56 -2.52 -9.73
CA LEU A 141 9.93 -1.61 -8.64
C LEU A 141 11.18 -0.79 -9.00
N MET A 142 11.22 -0.29 -10.23
CA MET A 142 12.40 0.35 -10.83
C MET A 142 12.92 1.61 -10.10
N ASN A 143 12.07 2.29 -9.33
CA ASN A 143 12.43 3.48 -8.55
C ASN A 143 12.68 3.20 -7.06
N LEU A 144 12.55 1.94 -6.63
CA LEU A 144 12.63 1.57 -5.23
C LEU A 144 14.05 1.78 -4.70
N LYS A 145 14.18 2.63 -3.68
CA LYS A 145 15.44 2.99 -3.02
C LYS A 145 15.52 2.39 -1.63
N MET A 146 14.37 2.31 -0.95
CA MET A 146 14.27 1.81 0.42
C MET A 146 13.26 0.68 0.51
N LEU A 147 13.72 -0.47 1.01
CA LEU A 147 12.85 -1.56 1.43
C LEU A 147 13.10 -1.87 2.90
N GLU A 148 12.04 -1.84 3.69
CA GLU A 148 12.06 -2.15 5.11
C GLU A 148 11.01 -3.20 5.45
N LEU A 149 11.47 -4.31 6.03
CA LEU A 149 10.65 -5.42 6.50
C LEU A 149 10.84 -5.57 8.01
N ARG A 150 9.75 -5.56 8.78
CA ARG A 150 9.79 -5.71 10.24
C ARG A 150 8.77 -6.73 10.71
N LYS A 151 9.20 -7.69 11.52
CA LYS A 151 8.34 -8.69 12.16
C LYS A 151 7.41 -9.41 11.17
N CYS A 152 7.90 -9.79 10.00
CA CYS A 152 7.15 -10.61 9.05
C CYS A 152 7.52 -12.08 9.30
N GLU A 153 6.75 -12.76 10.14
CA GLU A 153 7.15 -14.05 10.72
C GLU A 153 7.30 -15.18 9.69
N ASN A 154 6.44 -15.23 8.68
CA ASN A 154 6.49 -16.27 7.64
C ASN A 154 7.33 -15.89 6.42
N LEU A 155 8.01 -14.74 6.42
CA LEU A 155 8.88 -14.33 5.33
C LEU A 155 10.05 -15.30 5.21
N VAL A 156 10.17 -15.98 4.06
CA VAL A 156 11.23 -16.97 3.80
C VAL A 156 12.44 -16.29 3.17
N SER A 157 12.22 -15.50 2.13
CA SER A 157 13.23 -14.72 1.40
C SER A 157 12.55 -13.56 0.69
N LEU A 158 13.34 -12.67 0.07
CA LEU A 158 12.77 -11.58 -0.74
C LEU A 158 12.24 -12.12 -2.08
N GLY A 159 13.01 -13.00 -2.74
CA GLY A 159 12.62 -13.66 -3.99
C GLY A 159 12.39 -15.16 -3.84
N GLU A 160 11.46 -15.73 -4.62
CA GLU A 160 11.18 -17.17 -4.62
C GLU A 160 12.31 -17.99 -5.26
N LYS A 161 12.93 -17.46 -6.33
CA LYS A 161 13.95 -18.15 -7.14
C LYS A 161 15.37 -17.58 -6.97
N ASP A 162 15.81 -17.30 -5.75
CA ASP A 162 17.14 -16.75 -5.46
C ASP A 162 18.31 -17.77 -5.64
N LYS A 163 18.22 -18.70 -6.60
CA LYS A 163 19.29 -19.67 -6.93
C LYS A 163 19.91 -19.39 -8.30
N GLU A 164 21.19 -19.00 -8.28
CA GLU A 164 22.20 -19.00 -9.35
C GLU A 164 21.66 -19.13 -10.79
N ASP A 165 21.24 -18.03 -11.38
CA ASP A 165 21.40 -17.83 -12.82
C ASP A 165 22.16 -16.52 -13.03
N ASN A 166 23.34 -16.66 -13.63
CA ASN A 166 24.29 -15.61 -13.97
C ASN A 166 23.68 -14.66 -15.03
N CYS A 167 22.75 -13.80 -14.63
CA CYS A 167 22.26 -12.69 -15.44
C CYS A 167 22.30 -11.41 -14.59
N GLY A 168 23.19 -10.48 -14.97
CA GLY A 168 23.57 -9.29 -14.22
C GLY A 168 22.50 -8.20 -14.09
N SER A 169 21.32 -8.51 -13.57
CA SER A 169 20.38 -7.53 -13.04
C SER A 169 20.30 -7.69 -11.53
N SER A 170 21.34 -7.22 -10.83
CA SER A 170 21.31 -7.17 -9.38
C SER A 170 20.46 -5.98 -8.94
N LEU A 171 19.57 -6.18 -7.97
CA LEU A 171 18.92 -5.10 -7.20
C LEU A 171 19.94 -4.33 -6.32
N THR A 172 21.12 -4.03 -6.84
CA THR A 172 22.20 -3.32 -6.12
C THR A 172 21.92 -1.83 -5.93
N SER A 173 20.78 -1.31 -6.38
CA SER A 173 20.44 0.11 -6.31
C SER A 173 19.71 0.52 -5.02
N PHE A 174 19.42 -0.40 -4.10
CA PHE A 174 18.86 -0.01 -2.80
C PHE A 174 19.85 0.92 -2.09
N SER A 175 19.40 2.13 -1.74
CA SER A 175 20.13 2.96 -0.79
C SER A 175 19.99 2.39 0.63
N TRP A 176 18.91 1.66 0.89
CA TRP A 176 18.65 1.03 2.17
C TRP A 176 17.83 -0.26 2.04
N LEU A 177 18.34 -1.34 2.63
CA LEU A 177 17.62 -2.59 2.84
C LEU A 177 17.72 -2.98 4.31
N GLY A 178 16.58 -3.12 4.98
CA GLY A 178 16.52 -3.56 6.38
C GLY A 178 15.48 -4.65 6.58
N VAL A 179 15.89 -5.79 7.14
CA VAL A 179 15.00 -6.90 7.51
C VAL A 179 15.18 -7.20 9.00
N TRP A 180 14.11 -7.06 9.78
CA TRP A 180 14.15 -7.15 11.23
C TRP A 180 13.07 -8.12 11.74
N ASN A 181 13.44 -9.34 12.09
CA ASN A 181 12.54 -10.28 12.77
C ASN A 181 12.99 -10.42 14.23
N PHE A 182 12.17 -9.94 15.17
CA PHE A 182 12.40 -10.16 16.60
C PHE A 182 11.90 -11.56 16.94
N LYS A 183 12.81 -12.45 17.36
CA LYS A 183 12.48 -13.78 17.90
C LYS A 183 12.03 -13.70 19.34
#